data_AF-A0AB36X176-F1
#
_entry.id   AF-A0AB36X176-F1
#
_cell.length_a   1.000
_cell.length_b   1.000
_cell.length_c   1.000
_cell.angle_alpha   90.00
_cell.angle_beta   90.00
_cell.angle_gamma   90.00
#
_symmetry.space_group_name_H-M   'P 1'
#
loop_
_entity.id
_entity.type
_entity.pdbx_description
1 polymer ?
#
loop_
_entity_poly.entity_id
_entity_poly.type
_entity_poly.pdbx_seq_one_letter_code
_entity_poly.pdbx_strand_id
1 'polypeptide(L)' 'MSKLTKKDKLNIYKEWTIENKRSTYLSKKYGIGSVSIKYLVSLIHRHGMD' A
#
# COMPACT_ATOMS: atom_id res chain seq x y z
N MET A 1 -15.36 -2.31 6.08
CA MET A 1 -14.01 -2.14 5.47
C MET A 1 -13.10 -3.18 6.08
N SER A 2 -12.57 -4.12 5.29
CA SER A 2 -11.57 -5.07 5.80
C SER A 2 -10.36 -4.26 6.28
N LYS A 3 -10.03 -4.39 7.55
CA LYS A 3 -9.06 -3.52 8.23
C LYS A 3 -7.67 -3.99 7.80
N LEU A 4 -7.03 -3.27 6.86
CA LEU A 4 -5.64 -3.54 6.45
C LEU A 4 -4.77 -3.68 7.71
N THR A 5 -4.16 -4.84 7.88
CA THR A 5 -3.26 -5.07 9.02
C THR A 5 -1.99 -4.25 8.84
N LYS A 6 -1.23 -4.01 9.93
CA LYS A 6 0.10 -3.38 9.82
C LYS A 6 0.99 -4.13 8.81
N LYS A 7 0.88 -5.46 8.74
CA LYS A 7 1.62 -6.30 7.79
C LYS A 7 1.21 -6.06 6.34
N ASP A 8 -0.08 -5.92 6.05
CA ASP A 8 -0.56 -5.60 4.69
C ASP A 8 -0.02 -4.26 4.22
N LYS A 9 -0.04 -3.25 5.09
CA LYS A 9 0.48 -1.91 4.77
C LYS A 9 1.98 -1.95 4.44
N LEU A 10 2.75 -2.72 5.19
CA LEU A 10 4.19 -2.89 4.95
C LEU A 10 4.45 -3.62 3.62
N ASN A 11 3.68 -4.68 3.34
CA ASN A 11 3.80 -5.38 2.08
C ASN A 11 3.42 -4.51 0.88
N ILE A 12 2.33 -3.74 0.96
CA ILE A 12 1.95 -2.77 -0.08
C ILE A 12 3.10 -1.79 -0.34
N TYR A 13 3.71 -1.25 0.71
CA TYR A 13 4.84 -0.34 0.57
C TYR A 13 6.05 -1.00 -0.09
N LYS A 14 6.46 -2.21 0.36
CA LYS A 14 7.56 -2.97 -0.24
C LYS A 14 7.30 -3.30 -1.70
N GLU A 15 6.12 -3.82 -2.03
CA GLU A 15 5.76 -4.16 -3.42
C GLU A 15 5.72 -2.93 -4.33
N TRP A 16 5.34 -1.77 -3.78
CA TRP A 16 5.37 -0.51 -4.51
C TRP A 16 6.79 -0.01 -4.74
N THR A 17 7.63 0.05 -3.71
CA THR A 17 8.97 0.67 -3.78
C THR A 17 10.06 -0.26 -4.31
N ILE A 18 10.04 -1.54 -3.93
CA ILE A 18 11.07 -2.53 -4.31
C ILE A 18 10.70 -3.21 -5.63
N GLU A 19 9.47 -3.70 -5.73
CA GLU A 19 9.02 -4.46 -6.91
C GLU A 19 8.38 -3.60 -8.01
N ASN A 20 8.29 -2.28 -7.79
CA ASN A 20 7.70 -1.30 -8.70
C ASN A 20 6.30 -1.70 -9.22
N LYS A 21 5.50 -2.37 -8.38
CA LYS A 21 4.16 -2.84 -8.77
C LYS A 21 3.22 -1.65 -8.95
N ARG A 22 2.41 -1.71 -10.01
CA ARG A 22 1.39 -0.69 -10.28
C ARG A 22 0.27 -0.74 -9.23
N SER A 23 -0.27 0.44 -8.94
CA SER A 23 -1.46 0.61 -8.08
C SER A 23 -2.65 -0.27 -8.45
N THR A 24 -2.85 -0.59 -9.74
CA THR A 24 -3.94 -1.45 -10.22
C THR A 24 -3.76 -2.90 -9.79
N TYR A 25 -2.53 -3.40 -9.77
CA TYR A 25 -2.20 -4.75 -9.29
C TYR A 25 -2.43 -4.85 -7.79
N LEU A 26 -1.87 -3.92 -7.04
CA LEU A 26 -2.02 -3.85 -5.58
C LEU A 26 -3.49 -3.66 -5.19
N SER A 27 -4.26 -2.91 -5.98
CA SER A 27 -5.69 -2.68 -5.75
C SER A 27 -6.48 -3.99 -5.83
N LYS A 28 -6.21 -4.83 -6.83
CA LYS A 28 -6.81 -6.16 -6.95
C LYS A 28 -6.34 -7.11 -5.84
N LYS A 29 -5.05 -7.10 -5.51
CA LYS A 29 -4.44 -8.00 -4.52
C LYS A 29 -4.95 -7.74 -3.10
N TYR A 30 -5.05 -6.47 -2.72
CA TYR A 30 -5.41 -6.06 -1.35
C TYR A 30 -6.87 -5.61 -1.22
N GLY A 31 -7.63 -5.59 -2.32
CA GLY A 31 -9.05 -5.21 -2.32
C GLY A 31 -9.31 -3.74 -1.95
N ILE A 32 -8.34 -2.86 -2.22
CA ILE A 32 -8.42 -1.42 -1.88
C ILE A 32 -8.25 -0.56 -3.11
N GLY A 33 -8.79 0.66 -3.10
CA GLY A 33 -8.69 1.56 -4.26
C GLY A 33 -7.23 1.98 -4.56
N SER A 34 -6.93 2.18 -5.84
CA SER A 34 -5.64 2.72 -6.30
C SER A 34 -5.26 4.04 -5.60
N VAL A 35 -6.26 4.91 -5.35
CA VAL A 35 -6.08 6.16 -4.60
C VAL A 35 -5.64 5.89 -3.17
N SER A 36 -6.27 4.93 -2.49
CA SER A 36 -5.91 4.53 -1.12
C SER A 36 -4.48 3.96 -1.04
N ILE A 37 -4.03 3.24 -2.08
CA ILE A 37 -2.65 2.73 -2.16
C ILE A 37 -1.66 3.89 -2.30
N LYS A 38 -1.90 4.81 -3.24
CA LYS A 38 -1.05 5.99 -3.41
C LYS A 38 -0.96 6.82 -2.13
N TYR A 39 -2.10 7.01 -1.47
CA TYR A 39 -2.18 7.70 -0.18
C TYR A 39 -1.38 6.97 0.90
N LEU A 40 -1.56 5.65 1.03
CA LEU A 40 -0.82 4.82 1.97
C LEU A 40 0.69 4.90 1.76
N VAL A 41 1.14 4.76 0.51
CA VAL A 41 2.57 4.86 0.17
C VAL A 41 3.11 6.24 0.51
N SER A 42 2.37 7.31 0.19
CA SER A 42 2.77 8.68 0.51
C SER A 42 2.86 8.92 2.03
N LEU A 43 1.92 8.38 2.80
CA LEU A 43 1.94 8.45 4.26
C LEU A 43 3.16 7.74 4.85
N ILE A 44 3.42 6.50 4.42
CA ILE A 44 4.57 5.71 4.90
C ILE A 44 5.88 6.38 4.50
N HIS A 45 5.94 6.98 3.31
CA HIS A 45 7.12 7.71 2.86
C HIS A 45 7.39 8.98 3.68
N ARG A 46 6.33 9.70 4.09
CA ARG A 46 6.45 10.96 4.83
C ARG A 46 6.68 10.76 6.33
N HIS A 47 6.03 9.78 6.93
CA HIS A 47 5.98 9.61 8.39
C HIS A 47 6.63 8.31 8.87
N GLY A 48 7.04 7.42 7.97
CA GLY A 48 7.40 6.05 8.34
C GLY A 48 6.17 5.20 8.68
N MET A 49 6.41 3.99 9.20
CA MET A 49 5.36 3.16 9.78
C MET A 49 5.43 3.28 11.31
N ASP A 50 4.61 4.17 11.87
CA ASP A 50 4.38 4.26 13.33
C ASP A 50 3.39 3.16 13.81
#